data_AF-A0A1V6N8E6-F1
#
_entry.id   AF-A0A1V6N8E6-F1
#
_cell.length_a   1.000
_cell.length_b   1.000
_cell.length_c   1.000
_cell.angle_alpha   90.00
_cell.angle_beta   90.00
_cell.angle_gamma   90.00
#
_symmetry.space_group_name_H-M   'P 1'
#
loop_
_entity.id
_entity.type
_entity.pdbx_description
1 polymer ?
#
loop_
_entity_poly.entity_id
_entity_poly.type
_entity_poly.pdbx_seq_one_letter_code
_entity_poly.pdbx_strand_id
1 'polypeptide(L)'
;MKICCLHSSDEGIEAGTEDPDDVWPDPGLFTDQHSFENKYLVKATAKAQIDELIAEGYDFYLNFIWGTNDDAIAGVEAVKYFESFGLPSAGVRSEERQRSKFDFFAEAKRLGSLPIPSTTKFPLFVKPAFDYASKLIDEHSLCHNEAELDATLKRLNEKMRGVRLHRAYALKEDPEQYANACEVAGRHSTDLVVQEFIDGEDYSVVVLAMGHVPVPLTPLVAKHTKQLPGKEQYLTYDIKYDTGSGYELLLEDQNPALYRELQRIAVEAFKETQSDTSNMGCEVDFRVRRDDQKPFIIEVDPLPIWFFPPGSRYEDLDVQHDFPGGHRAAINIFITNYFLRHTGNHLGGSGQPIEDDDIPTSENFDHLFTQLPHAGTVLDLACRNGLIGSALVSAAPRPSQARWITGVDSSEKILQLCRQGGWYNELILEGIVQLLARYDQKVDHIFCLSGIDILSVEELDFVLARCFQLANSSITLRTRQVDKAAGIKSFGEPRGWSLTYYGSTPSATGIDSTTFRFERA
;
A
#
# COMPACT_ATOMS: atom_id res chain seq x y z
N MET A 1 3.86 -5.81 19.08
CA MET A 1 2.38 -5.80 19.32
C MET A 1 1.83 -7.20 19.17
N LYS A 2 0.69 -7.48 19.80
CA LYS A 2 -0.18 -8.62 19.50
C LYS A 2 -1.19 -8.20 18.43
N ILE A 3 -1.06 -8.75 17.21
CA ILE A 3 -1.86 -8.40 16.03
C ILE A 3 -2.83 -9.53 15.70
N CYS A 4 -4.10 -9.19 15.49
CA CYS A 4 -5.12 -10.11 15.00
C CYS A 4 -5.33 -9.94 13.50
N CYS A 5 -5.18 -11.02 12.72
CA CYS A 5 -5.49 -11.03 11.29
C CYS A 5 -6.88 -11.64 11.10
N LEU A 6 -7.84 -10.82 10.65
CA LEU A 6 -9.22 -11.22 10.43
C LEU A 6 -9.40 -11.71 9.00
N HIS A 7 -9.88 -12.94 8.84
CA HIS A 7 -10.13 -13.59 7.56
C HIS A 7 -11.59 -14.02 7.45
N SER A 8 -12.08 -14.13 6.22
CA SER A 8 -13.33 -14.84 5.94
C SER A 8 -13.09 -16.35 6.00
N SER A 9 -13.96 -17.09 6.71
CA SER A 9 -13.90 -18.55 6.77
C SER A 9 -14.77 -19.19 5.70
N ASP A 10 -14.29 -20.26 5.09
CA ASP A 10 -15.06 -21.14 4.20
C ASP A 10 -15.84 -22.22 4.95
N GLU A 11 -15.73 -22.28 6.28
CA GLU A 11 -16.46 -23.24 7.11
C GLU A 11 -17.98 -23.07 6.95
N GLY A 12 -18.67 -24.18 6.69
CA GLY A 12 -20.12 -24.20 6.50
C GLY A 12 -20.58 -23.87 5.08
N ILE A 13 -19.64 -23.65 4.15
CA ILE A 13 -19.92 -23.65 2.71
C ILE A 13 -19.84 -25.10 2.21
N GLU A 14 -20.82 -25.54 1.42
CA GLU A 14 -20.68 -26.81 0.69
C GLU A 14 -19.41 -26.68 -0.14
N ALA A 15 -18.39 -27.51 0.13
CA ALA A 15 -17.12 -27.49 -0.58
C ALA A 15 -17.38 -27.52 -2.09
N GLY A 16 -17.38 -26.35 -2.71
CA GLY A 16 -17.09 -26.23 -4.11
C GLY A 16 -15.64 -26.65 -4.28
N THR A 17 -15.27 -27.07 -5.47
CA THR A 17 -13.88 -27.33 -5.87
C THR A 17 -13.07 -26.04 -5.92
N GLU A 18 -13.19 -25.20 -4.89
CA GLU A 18 -12.86 -23.78 -4.93
C GLU A 18 -11.51 -23.54 -4.27
N ASP A 19 -10.60 -23.13 -5.15
CA ASP A 19 -9.19 -22.82 -4.98
C ASP A 19 -8.20 -24.00 -4.78
N PRO A 20 -7.21 -24.15 -5.67
CA PRO A 20 -6.11 -25.10 -5.49
C PRO A 20 -5.31 -24.77 -4.21
N ASP A 21 -5.23 -25.75 -3.31
CA ASP A 21 -4.40 -25.82 -2.09
C ASP A 21 -4.34 -24.51 -1.27
N ASP A 22 -5.24 -24.38 -0.29
CA ASP A 22 -5.31 -23.40 0.81
C ASP A 22 -4.00 -22.63 1.11
N VAL A 23 -3.72 -21.57 0.36
CA VAL A 23 -2.69 -20.59 0.71
C VAL A 23 -3.39 -19.37 1.27
N TRP A 24 -3.21 -19.12 2.57
CA TRP A 24 -3.82 -17.98 3.25
C TRP A 24 -2.80 -16.86 3.48
N PRO A 25 -3.22 -15.58 3.46
CA PRO A 25 -2.38 -14.47 3.88
C PRO A 25 -1.85 -14.69 5.30
N ASP A 26 -0.54 -14.68 5.48
CA ASP A 26 0.07 -14.80 6.81
C ASP A 26 1.23 -13.79 6.97
N PRO A 27 0.92 -12.58 7.47
CA PRO A 27 1.93 -11.56 7.75
C PRO A 27 3.04 -12.03 8.70
N GLY A 28 2.77 -13.02 9.56
CA GLY A 28 3.74 -13.58 10.50
C GLY A 28 4.90 -14.33 9.84
N LEU A 29 4.79 -14.68 8.55
CA LEU A 29 5.88 -15.29 7.78
C LEU A 29 7.00 -14.29 7.45
N PHE A 30 6.73 -12.99 7.54
CA PHE A 30 7.62 -11.95 7.03
C PHE A 30 8.33 -11.14 8.12
N THR A 31 7.90 -11.24 9.37
CA THR A 31 8.50 -10.50 10.49
C THR A 31 8.20 -11.14 11.83
N ASP A 32 9.16 -11.05 12.75
CA ASP A 32 9.04 -11.43 14.16
C ASP A 32 8.89 -10.23 15.11
N GLN A 33 8.81 -8.99 14.58
CA GLN A 33 8.64 -7.77 15.38
C GLN A 33 7.29 -7.71 16.13
N HIS A 34 6.30 -8.45 15.63
CA HIS A 34 4.96 -8.57 16.22
C HIS A 34 4.59 -10.05 16.31
N SER A 35 3.67 -10.37 17.21
CA SER A 35 3.01 -11.67 17.21
C SER A 35 1.69 -11.57 16.45
N PHE A 36 1.39 -12.58 15.64
CA PHE A 36 0.20 -12.62 14.79
C PHE A 36 -0.69 -13.80 15.19
N GLU A 37 -2.00 -13.58 15.22
CA GLU A 37 -3.00 -14.64 15.31
C GLU A 37 -3.98 -14.51 14.14
N ASN A 38 -4.04 -15.54 13.30
CA ASN A 38 -5.01 -15.64 12.20
C ASN A 38 -6.36 -16.16 12.72
N LYS A 39 -7.43 -15.40 12.51
CA LYS A 39 -8.79 -15.70 12.98
C LYS A 39 -9.75 -15.71 11.79
N TYR A 40 -10.46 -16.81 11.63
CA TYR A 40 -11.35 -17.06 10.50
C TYR A 40 -12.81 -16.91 10.94
N LEU A 41 -13.51 -15.95 10.35
CA LEU A 41 -14.88 -15.60 10.72
C LEU A 41 -15.89 -16.34 9.85
N VAL A 42 -16.78 -17.11 10.49
CA VAL A 42 -17.90 -17.77 9.83
C VAL A 42 -19.04 -16.78 9.72
N LYS A 43 -19.62 -16.59 8.52
CA LYS A 43 -20.63 -15.54 8.26
C LYS A 43 -21.75 -15.51 9.30
N ALA A 44 -22.28 -16.68 9.66
CA ALA A 44 -23.42 -16.82 10.56
C ALA A 44 -23.11 -16.41 12.01
N THR A 45 -21.86 -16.56 12.46
CA THR A 45 -21.42 -16.30 13.84
C THR A 45 -20.42 -15.14 13.95
N ALA A 46 -20.12 -14.45 12.84
CA ALA A 46 -19.07 -13.46 12.75
C ALA A 46 -19.15 -12.39 13.84
N LYS A 47 -20.35 -11.93 14.21
CA LYS A 47 -20.52 -10.93 15.30
C LYS A 47 -20.08 -11.45 16.66
N ALA A 48 -20.51 -12.66 17.03
CA ALA A 48 -20.11 -13.28 18.29
C ALA A 48 -18.59 -13.55 18.32
N GLN A 49 -18.04 -14.03 17.21
CA GLN A 49 -16.59 -14.20 17.07
C GLN A 49 -15.86 -12.86 17.19
N ILE A 50 -16.35 -11.78 16.58
CA ILE A 50 -15.76 -10.43 16.74
C ILE A 50 -15.82 -9.98 18.21
N ASP A 51 -16.93 -10.17 18.92
CA ASP A 51 -17.04 -9.82 20.34
C ASP A 51 -16.00 -10.58 21.19
N GLU A 52 -15.81 -11.87 20.93
CA GLU A 52 -14.81 -12.71 21.60
C GLU A 52 -13.38 -12.24 21.32
N LEU A 53 -13.06 -11.95 20.06
CA LEU A 53 -11.75 -11.45 19.65
C LEU A 53 -11.40 -10.11 20.29
N ILE A 54 -12.38 -9.21 20.42
CA ILE A 54 -12.18 -7.93 21.10
C ILE A 54 -11.90 -8.15 22.58
N ALA A 55 -12.61 -9.10 23.23
CA ALA A 55 -12.37 -9.45 24.62
C ALA A 55 -10.98 -10.07 24.85
N GLU A 56 -10.36 -10.69 23.85
CA GLU A 56 -8.97 -11.17 23.92
C GLU A 56 -7.92 -10.04 23.99
N GLY A 57 -8.28 -8.81 23.59
CA GLY A 57 -7.47 -7.60 23.84
C GLY A 57 -6.21 -7.44 22.98
N TYR A 58 -6.35 -7.49 21.65
CA TYR A 58 -5.25 -7.21 20.72
C TYR A 58 -4.89 -5.72 20.63
N ASP A 59 -3.62 -5.44 20.29
CA ASP A 59 -3.11 -4.07 20.13
C ASP A 59 -3.49 -3.46 18.77
N PHE A 60 -3.61 -4.32 17.74
CA PHE A 60 -3.90 -3.92 16.36
C PHE A 60 -4.58 -5.05 15.58
N TYR A 61 -5.33 -4.69 14.54
CA TYR A 61 -6.05 -5.64 13.69
C TYR A 61 -5.73 -5.42 12.21
N LEU A 62 -5.45 -6.49 11.48
CA LEU A 62 -5.36 -6.50 10.02
C LEU A 62 -6.63 -7.15 9.47
N ASN A 63 -7.37 -6.42 8.65
CA ASN A 63 -8.64 -6.89 8.10
C ASN A 63 -8.48 -7.40 6.65
N PHE A 64 -8.51 -8.72 6.49
CA PHE A 64 -8.50 -9.44 5.21
C PHE A 64 -9.87 -10.07 4.89
N ILE A 65 -10.94 -9.69 5.60
CA ILE A 65 -12.30 -10.14 5.30
C ILE A 65 -12.69 -9.65 3.90
N TRP A 66 -12.97 -10.60 3.01
CA TRP A 66 -13.10 -10.31 1.58
C TRP A 66 -14.51 -10.53 1.01
N GLY A 67 -15.42 -11.15 1.77
CA GLY A 67 -16.79 -11.38 1.32
C GLY A 67 -17.58 -10.11 1.03
N THR A 68 -18.47 -10.20 0.05
CA THR A 68 -19.49 -9.20 -0.27
C THR A 68 -20.82 -9.56 0.38
N ASN A 69 -21.89 -8.82 0.07
CA ASN A 69 -23.24 -9.16 0.56
C ASN A 69 -23.74 -10.51 -0.01
N ASP A 70 -23.19 -10.92 -1.15
CA ASP A 70 -23.74 -11.96 -2.01
C ASP A 70 -23.06 -13.32 -1.74
N ASP A 71 -21.90 -13.27 -1.08
CA ASP A 71 -21.07 -14.44 -0.79
C ASP A 71 -21.54 -15.19 0.45
N ALA A 72 -21.24 -16.49 0.53
CA ALA A 72 -21.59 -17.31 1.69
C ALA A 72 -20.66 -17.10 2.90
N ILE A 73 -19.54 -16.40 2.72
CA ILE A 73 -18.54 -16.10 3.76
C ILE A 73 -18.78 -14.77 4.48
N ALA A 74 -18.07 -14.55 5.59
CA ALA A 74 -18.08 -13.25 6.27
C ALA A 74 -17.61 -12.13 5.32
N GLY A 75 -18.29 -10.99 5.38
CA GLY A 75 -18.11 -9.91 4.41
C GLY A 75 -18.48 -8.54 4.95
N VAL A 76 -19.08 -7.69 4.11
CA VAL A 76 -19.47 -6.31 4.42
C VAL A 76 -20.11 -6.13 5.80
N GLU A 77 -21.08 -6.96 6.20
CA GLU A 77 -21.74 -6.82 7.51
C GLU A 77 -20.81 -7.09 8.70
N ALA A 78 -19.89 -8.05 8.57
CA ALA A 78 -18.90 -8.35 9.59
C ALA A 78 -17.89 -7.20 9.72
N VAL A 79 -17.42 -6.67 8.59
CA VAL A 79 -16.52 -5.50 8.56
C VAL A 79 -17.19 -4.28 9.19
N LYS A 80 -18.45 -3.97 8.83
CA LYS A 80 -19.21 -2.86 9.45
C LYS A 80 -19.33 -3.02 10.96
N TYR A 81 -19.59 -4.24 11.42
CA TYR A 81 -19.71 -4.52 12.85
C TYR A 81 -18.38 -4.30 13.57
N PHE A 82 -17.28 -4.85 13.02
CA PHE A 82 -15.93 -4.63 13.52
C PHE A 82 -15.54 -3.14 13.57
N GLU A 83 -15.79 -2.39 12.48
CA GLU A 83 -15.49 -0.97 12.40
C GLU A 83 -16.23 -0.13 13.46
N SER A 84 -17.42 -0.58 13.91
CA SER A 84 -18.22 0.15 14.90
C SER A 84 -17.56 0.27 16.28
N PHE A 85 -16.52 -0.54 16.57
CA PHE A 85 -15.77 -0.49 17.81
C PHE A 85 -14.61 0.52 17.81
N GLY A 86 -14.25 1.08 16.64
CA GLY A 86 -13.20 2.09 16.54
C GLY A 86 -11.80 1.61 16.97
N LEU A 87 -11.50 0.32 16.73
CA LEU A 87 -10.24 -0.31 17.13
C LEU A 87 -9.08 0.03 16.18
N PRO A 88 -7.83 0.06 16.67
CA PRO A 88 -6.64 0.20 15.83
C PRO A 88 -6.57 -0.85 14.74
N SER A 89 -6.70 -0.42 13.49
CA SER A 89 -6.81 -1.35 12.37
C SER A 89 -6.36 -0.78 11.03
N ALA A 90 -5.99 -1.70 10.15
CA ALA A 90 -5.76 -1.47 8.73
C ALA A 90 -6.36 -2.62 7.91
N GLY A 91 -6.67 -2.37 6.65
CA GLY A 91 -7.26 -3.36 5.74
C GLY A 91 -8.61 -2.95 5.20
N VAL A 92 -9.24 -3.92 4.54
CA VAL A 92 -10.44 -3.71 3.72
C VAL A 92 -11.51 -3.00 4.52
N ARG A 93 -12.02 -1.87 4.01
CA ARG A 93 -13.10 -1.13 4.67
C ARG A 93 -14.45 -1.59 4.18
N SER A 94 -15.48 -1.46 5.02
CA SER A 94 -16.82 -1.85 4.60
C SER A 94 -17.33 -0.98 3.44
N GLU A 95 -16.95 0.29 3.39
CA GLU A 95 -17.30 1.21 2.29
C GLU A 95 -16.67 0.79 0.97
N GLU A 96 -15.39 0.41 0.97
CA GLU A 96 -14.67 -0.08 -0.20
C GLU A 96 -15.30 -1.39 -0.67
N ARG A 97 -15.60 -2.30 0.27
CA ARG A 97 -16.12 -3.62 -0.10
C ARG A 97 -17.56 -3.59 -0.62
N GLN A 98 -18.34 -2.58 -0.24
CA GLN A 98 -19.69 -2.36 -0.77
C GLN A 98 -19.69 -1.91 -2.23
N ARG A 99 -18.60 -1.27 -2.69
CA ARG A 99 -18.51 -0.75 -4.06
C ARG A 99 -18.32 -1.90 -5.04
N SER A 100 -19.13 -1.90 -6.09
CA SER A 100 -18.95 -2.80 -7.23
C SER A 100 -17.97 -2.25 -8.24
N LYS A 101 -17.55 -3.13 -9.15
CA LYS A 101 -16.86 -2.73 -10.38
C LYS A 101 -17.70 -1.71 -11.18
N PHE A 102 -19.03 -1.86 -11.18
CA PHE A 102 -19.94 -0.92 -11.84
C PHE A 102 -19.88 0.48 -11.21
N ASP A 103 -19.92 0.56 -9.88
CA ASP A 103 -19.86 1.84 -9.15
C ASP A 103 -18.55 2.57 -9.43
N PHE A 104 -17.44 1.83 -9.48
CA PHE A 104 -16.15 2.37 -9.89
C PHE A 104 -16.21 2.96 -11.31
N PHE A 105 -16.65 2.20 -12.32
CA PHE A 105 -16.70 2.69 -13.69
C PHE A 105 -17.68 3.85 -13.88
N ALA A 106 -18.82 3.83 -13.19
CA ALA A 106 -19.80 4.91 -13.22
C ALA A 106 -19.19 6.21 -12.69
N GLU A 107 -18.46 6.14 -11.58
CA GLU A 107 -17.80 7.29 -10.97
C GLU A 107 -16.61 7.79 -11.81
N ALA A 108 -15.74 6.87 -12.27
CA ALA A 108 -14.62 7.19 -13.14
C ALA A 108 -15.09 7.88 -14.45
N LYS A 109 -16.22 7.44 -15.01
CA LYS A 109 -16.84 8.09 -16.18
C LYS A 109 -17.38 9.48 -15.86
N ARG A 110 -17.93 9.67 -14.66
CA ARG A 110 -18.45 10.95 -14.18
C ARG A 110 -17.32 11.98 -14.00
N LEU A 111 -16.17 11.53 -13.50
CA LEU A 111 -14.97 12.36 -13.30
C LEU A 111 -14.23 12.62 -14.62
N GLY A 112 -14.11 11.61 -15.49
CA GLY A 112 -13.56 11.72 -16.84
C GLY A 112 -12.03 11.79 -16.93
N SER A 113 -11.33 11.67 -15.81
CA SER A 113 -9.86 11.71 -15.69
C SER A 113 -9.20 10.35 -15.94
N LEU A 114 -9.86 9.25 -15.55
CA LEU A 114 -9.27 7.92 -15.64
C LEU A 114 -9.47 7.28 -17.03
N PRO A 115 -8.46 6.57 -17.56
CA PRO A 115 -8.59 5.82 -18.79
C PRO A 115 -9.36 4.52 -18.53
N ILE A 116 -10.67 4.57 -18.68
CA ILE A 116 -11.55 3.39 -18.61
C ILE A 116 -12.03 2.98 -20.02
N PRO A 117 -12.33 1.71 -20.27
CA PRO A 117 -12.85 1.27 -21.57
C PRO A 117 -14.20 1.92 -21.90
N SER A 118 -14.53 2.04 -23.19
CA SER A 118 -15.85 2.52 -23.62
C SER A 118 -16.97 1.55 -23.21
N THR A 119 -18.25 1.91 -23.40
CA THR A 119 -19.39 1.00 -23.13
C THR A 119 -20.22 0.73 -24.40
N THR A 120 -19.74 1.17 -25.56
CA THR A 120 -20.50 1.14 -26.83
C THR A 120 -19.71 0.64 -28.03
N LYS A 121 -18.40 0.43 -27.90
CA LYS A 121 -17.54 -0.03 -28.98
C LYS A 121 -17.35 -1.54 -28.89
N PHE A 122 -17.79 -2.25 -29.94
CA PHE A 122 -17.53 -3.68 -30.07
C PHE A 122 -16.07 -3.95 -30.49
N PRO A 123 -15.47 -5.07 -30.05
CA PRO A 123 -16.08 -6.08 -29.19
C PRO A 123 -16.27 -5.59 -27.74
N LEU A 124 -17.36 -6.03 -27.10
CA LEU A 124 -17.70 -5.73 -25.71
C LEU A 124 -17.40 -6.94 -24.84
N PHE A 125 -16.90 -6.69 -23.64
CA PHE A 125 -16.66 -7.66 -22.59
C PHE A 125 -17.72 -7.52 -21.49
N VAL A 126 -18.36 -8.63 -21.13
CA VAL A 126 -19.42 -8.70 -20.13
C VAL A 126 -18.98 -9.55 -18.96
N LYS A 127 -18.99 -8.97 -17.77
CA LYS A 127 -18.65 -9.64 -16.49
C LYS A 127 -19.59 -9.18 -15.37
N PRO A 128 -19.77 -9.96 -14.30
CA PRO A 128 -20.49 -9.46 -13.12
C PRO A 128 -19.77 -8.27 -12.49
N ALA A 129 -20.54 -7.37 -11.88
CA ALA A 129 -20.00 -6.24 -11.14
C ALA A 129 -19.60 -6.61 -9.70
N PHE A 130 -20.24 -7.64 -9.16
CA PHE A 130 -19.95 -8.29 -7.88
C PHE A 130 -19.57 -9.74 -8.21
N ASP A 131 -18.29 -9.97 -8.48
CA ASP A 131 -17.68 -11.30 -8.62
C ASP A 131 -16.18 -11.16 -8.37
N TYR A 132 -15.57 -12.27 -7.96
CA TYR A 132 -14.14 -12.40 -7.70
C TYR A 132 -13.58 -13.55 -8.54
N ALA A 133 -12.27 -13.53 -8.75
CA ALA A 133 -11.54 -14.64 -9.37
C ALA A 133 -11.95 -15.02 -10.81
N SER A 134 -12.77 -14.22 -11.49
CA SER A 134 -13.24 -14.50 -12.87
C SER A 134 -14.16 -15.73 -12.99
N LYS A 135 -14.89 -16.10 -11.92
CA LYS A 135 -15.73 -17.32 -11.86
C LYS A 135 -16.83 -17.37 -12.93
N LEU A 136 -17.37 -16.23 -13.33
CA LEU A 136 -18.38 -16.15 -14.41
C LEU A 136 -17.85 -15.57 -15.73
N ILE A 137 -16.52 -15.52 -15.88
CA ILE A 137 -15.86 -15.09 -17.11
C ILE A 137 -15.41 -16.32 -17.90
N ASP A 138 -15.94 -16.46 -19.11
CA ASP A 138 -15.65 -17.56 -20.04
C ASP A 138 -15.66 -17.06 -21.50
N GLU A 139 -15.56 -17.96 -22.47
CA GLU A 139 -15.49 -17.61 -23.90
C GLU A 139 -16.70 -16.78 -24.40
N HIS A 140 -17.83 -16.82 -23.67
CA HIS A 140 -19.03 -16.06 -23.99
C HIS A 140 -19.04 -14.66 -23.37
N SER A 141 -18.08 -14.31 -22.52
CA SER A 141 -17.96 -12.96 -21.98
C SER A 141 -17.55 -11.93 -23.03
N LEU A 142 -16.87 -12.36 -24.11
CA LEU A 142 -16.51 -11.51 -25.23
C LEU A 142 -17.59 -11.55 -26.32
N CYS A 143 -18.20 -10.40 -26.60
CA CYS A 143 -19.29 -10.22 -27.56
C CYS A 143 -18.83 -9.32 -28.71
N HIS A 144 -18.96 -9.75 -29.96
CA HIS A 144 -18.53 -9.00 -31.15
C HIS A 144 -19.63 -8.16 -31.78
N ASN A 145 -20.88 -8.38 -31.39
CA ASN A 145 -22.05 -7.70 -31.91
C ASN A 145 -23.21 -7.74 -30.89
N GLU A 146 -24.30 -7.02 -31.18
CA GLU A 146 -25.44 -6.91 -30.27
C GLU A 146 -26.14 -8.26 -30.03
N ALA A 147 -26.17 -9.16 -31.03
CA ALA A 147 -26.81 -10.47 -30.86
C ALA A 147 -26.04 -11.37 -29.89
N GLU A 148 -24.70 -11.33 -29.94
CA GLU A 148 -23.84 -11.99 -28.95
C GLU A 148 -24.00 -11.36 -27.56
N LEU A 149 -24.08 -10.02 -27.48
CA LEU A 149 -24.34 -9.32 -26.23
C LEU A 149 -25.66 -9.76 -25.59
N ASP A 150 -26.76 -9.77 -26.35
CA ASP A 150 -28.07 -10.20 -25.87
C ASP A 150 -28.06 -11.66 -25.38
N ALA A 151 -27.38 -12.55 -26.11
CA ALA A 151 -27.23 -13.95 -25.72
C ALA A 151 -26.44 -14.08 -24.41
N THR A 152 -25.35 -13.34 -24.26
CA THR A 152 -24.51 -13.34 -23.06
C THR A 152 -25.24 -12.75 -21.85
N LEU A 153 -25.99 -11.66 -22.02
CA LEU A 153 -26.82 -11.09 -20.96
C LEU A 153 -27.89 -12.07 -20.48
N LYS A 154 -28.57 -12.75 -21.42
CA LYS A 154 -29.55 -13.79 -21.06
C LYS A 154 -28.92 -14.92 -20.26
N ARG A 155 -27.77 -15.41 -20.71
CA ARG A 155 -27.02 -16.47 -20.04
C ARG A 155 -26.58 -16.06 -18.63
N LEU A 156 -26.03 -14.86 -18.47
CA LEU A 156 -25.62 -14.34 -17.16
C LEU A 156 -26.81 -14.08 -16.25
N ASN A 157 -27.95 -13.63 -16.78
CA ASN A 157 -29.18 -13.51 -16.00
C ASN A 157 -29.60 -14.84 -15.37
N GLU A 158 -29.57 -15.93 -16.15
CA GLU A 158 -29.88 -17.27 -15.65
C GLU A 158 -28.87 -17.72 -14.57
N LYS A 159 -27.56 -17.54 -14.80
CA LYS A 159 -26.50 -17.93 -13.86
C LYS A 159 -26.47 -17.11 -12.58
N MET A 160 -26.70 -15.80 -12.66
CA MET A 160 -26.60 -14.87 -11.53
C MET A 160 -27.87 -14.79 -10.68
N ARG A 161 -28.98 -15.40 -11.10
CA ARG A 161 -30.26 -15.30 -10.39
C ARG A 161 -30.15 -15.73 -8.92
N GLY A 162 -29.47 -16.84 -8.63
CA GLY A 162 -29.25 -17.29 -7.25
C GLY A 162 -28.53 -16.25 -6.40
N VAL A 163 -27.43 -15.70 -6.93
CA VAL A 163 -26.62 -14.64 -6.28
C VAL A 163 -27.46 -13.38 -6.03
N ARG A 164 -28.30 -12.98 -7.00
CA ARG A 164 -29.23 -11.84 -6.84
C ARG A 164 -30.25 -12.05 -5.73
N LEU A 165 -30.80 -13.25 -5.61
CA LEU A 165 -31.72 -13.58 -4.52
C LEU A 165 -31.01 -13.48 -3.17
N HIS A 166 -29.81 -14.07 -3.04
CA HIS A 166 -29.01 -14.00 -1.82
C HIS A 166 -28.67 -12.56 -1.43
N ARG A 167 -28.24 -11.75 -2.42
CA ARG A 167 -27.98 -10.32 -2.24
C ARG A 167 -29.20 -9.58 -1.69
N ALA A 168 -30.36 -9.77 -2.31
CA ALA A 168 -31.58 -9.10 -1.89
C ALA A 168 -31.98 -9.49 -0.45
N TYR A 169 -31.82 -10.76 -0.06
CA TYR A 169 -32.00 -11.18 1.32
C TYR A 169 -31.06 -10.45 2.28
N ALA A 170 -29.77 -10.33 1.93
CA ALA A 170 -28.78 -9.61 2.73
C ALA A 170 -29.11 -8.10 2.84
N LEU A 171 -29.61 -7.49 1.75
CA LEU A 171 -30.03 -6.10 1.70
C LEU A 171 -31.42 -5.84 2.33
N LYS A 172 -32.14 -6.89 2.73
CA LYS A 172 -33.53 -6.84 3.24
C LYS A 172 -34.50 -6.23 2.22
N GLU A 173 -34.27 -6.53 0.95
CA GLU A 173 -35.14 -6.18 -0.17
C GLU A 173 -36.03 -7.38 -0.55
N ASP A 174 -37.05 -7.16 -1.40
CA ASP A 174 -37.83 -8.26 -1.96
C ASP A 174 -36.99 -9.03 -3.00
N PRO A 175 -36.67 -10.32 -2.79
CA PRO A 175 -35.70 -11.02 -3.63
C PRO A 175 -36.12 -11.16 -5.09
N GLU A 176 -37.40 -11.47 -5.31
CA GLU A 176 -37.95 -11.66 -6.65
C GLU A 176 -38.01 -10.33 -7.39
N GLN A 177 -38.47 -9.27 -6.74
CA GLN A 177 -38.49 -7.93 -7.32
C GLN A 177 -37.07 -7.46 -7.67
N TYR A 178 -36.09 -7.66 -6.78
CA TYR A 178 -34.70 -7.28 -7.02
C TYR A 178 -34.11 -8.03 -8.21
N ALA A 179 -34.19 -9.36 -8.22
CA ALA A 179 -33.65 -10.18 -9.29
C ALA A 179 -34.30 -9.83 -10.64
N ASN A 180 -35.63 -9.71 -10.69
CA ASN A 180 -36.35 -9.37 -11.91
C ASN A 180 -35.99 -7.95 -12.40
N ALA A 181 -35.75 -6.99 -11.50
CA ALA A 181 -35.33 -5.65 -11.88
C ALA A 181 -33.95 -5.65 -12.56
N CYS A 182 -32.97 -6.39 -12.02
CA CYS A 182 -31.66 -6.57 -12.64
C CYS A 182 -31.78 -7.26 -14.02
N GLU A 183 -32.58 -8.32 -14.13
CA GLU A 183 -32.80 -9.04 -15.38
C GLU A 183 -33.41 -8.16 -16.48
N VAL A 184 -34.43 -7.36 -16.14
CA VAL A 184 -35.10 -6.43 -17.05
C VAL A 184 -34.19 -5.27 -17.45
N ALA A 185 -33.30 -4.82 -16.56
CA ALA A 185 -32.35 -3.74 -16.86
C ALA A 185 -31.34 -4.14 -17.96
N GLY A 186 -31.07 -5.44 -18.13
CA GLY A 186 -30.20 -5.97 -19.20
C GLY A 186 -28.81 -5.32 -19.16
N ARG A 187 -28.39 -4.72 -20.28
CA ARG A 187 -27.08 -4.03 -20.39
C ARG A 187 -26.91 -2.83 -19.44
N HIS A 188 -28.00 -2.36 -18.82
CA HIS A 188 -28.00 -1.25 -17.87
C HIS A 188 -28.12 -1.72 -16.41
N SER A 189 -28.09 -3.04 -16.17
CA SER A 189 -28.07 -3.57 -14.82
C SER A 189 -26.80 -3.15 -14.09
N THR A 190 -26.93 -2.76 -12.83
CA THR A 190 -25.81 -2.29 -11.99
C THR A 190 -24.97 -3.44 -11.42
N ASP A 191 -25.43 -4.68 -11.56
CA ASP A 191 -24.72 -5.89 -11.16
C ASP A 191 -23.93 -6.53 -12.31
N LEU A 192 -23.87 -5.88 -13.47
CA LEU A 192 -23.08 -6.28 -14.63
C LEU A 192 -22.19 -5.11 -15.07
N VAL A 193 -21.02 -5.44 -15.59
CA VAL A 193 -20.14 -4.51 -16.30
C VAL A 193 -20.13 -4.91 -17.77
N VAL A 194 -20.52 -3.96 -18.62
CA VAL A 194 -20.44 -4.07 -20.08
C VAL A 194 -19.50 -2.99 -20.59
N GLN A 195 -18.34 -3.40 -21.07
CA GLN A 195 -17.26 -2.48 -21.44
C GLN A 195 -16.57 -2.91 -22.75
N GLU A 196 -15.89 -1.99 -23.43
CA GLU A 196 -15.05 -2.28 -24.60
C GLU A 196 -13.97 -3.29 -24.20
N PHE A 197 -13.83 -4.35 -24.99
CA PHE A 197 -12.73 -5.27 -24.82
C PHE A 197 -11.44 -4.62 -25.36
N ILE A 198 -10.43 -4.58 -24.50
CA ILE A 198 -9.12 -4.04 -24.84
C ILE A 198 -8.21 -5.22 -25.23
N ASP A 199 -7.99 -5.41 -26.54
CA ASP A 199 -7.05 -6.43 -27.02
C ASP A 199 -5.61 -6.03 -26.64
N GLY A 200 -5.01 -6.82 -25.74
CA GLY A 200 -3.86 -6.39 -24.98
C GLY A 200 -3.46 -7.40 -23.91
N GLU A 201 -2.51 -6.99 -23.08
CA GLU A 201 -1.99 -7.77 -21.94
C GLU A 201 -2.51 -7.19 -20.62
N ASP A 202 -2.61 -8.04 -19.60
CA ASP A 202 -3.04 -7.67 -18.25
C ASP A 202 -1.81 -7.26 -17.41
N TYR A 203 -1.94 -6.13 -16.72
CA TYR A 203 -0.93 -5.59 -15.81
C TYR A 203 -1.60 -5.24 -14.49
N SER A 204 -0.86 -5.19 -13.39
CA SER A 204 -1.34 -4.63 -12.13
C SER A 204 -0.29 -3.72 -11.50
N VAL A 205 -0.74 -2.77 -10.68
CA VAL A 205 0.13 -1.88 -9.90
C VAL A 205 -0.43 -1.76 -8.50
N VAL A 206 0.36 -2.17 -7.51
CA VAL A 206 0.09 -1.88 -6.10
C VAL A 206 0.42 -0.43 -5.79
N VAL A 207 -0.49 0.25 -5.10
CA VAL A 207 -0.28 1.58 -4.54
C VAL A 207 -0.50 1.54 -3.04
N LEU A 208 0.57 1.72 -2.28
CA LEU A 208 0.52 1.76 -0.82
C LEU A 208 0.15 3.15 -0.33
N ALA A 209 -0.73 3.21 0.66
CA ALA A 209 -0.93 4.38 1.48
C ALA A 209 0.31 4.56 2.38
N MET A 210 0.97 5.70 2.30
CA MET A 210 2.10 6.03 3.17
C MET A 210 1.97 7.46 3.66
N GLY A 211 1.26 7.63 4.78
CA GLY A 211 0.74 8.92 5.21
C GLY A 211 -0.21 9.50 4.17
N HIS A 212 0.14 10.66 3.64
CA HIS A 212 -0.57 11.38 2.58
C HIS A 212 0.11 11.23 1.20
N VAL A 213 1.20 10.46 1.12
CA VAL A 213 1.94 10.23 -0.11
C VAL A 213 1.65 8.82 -0.63
N PRO A 214 0.90 8.66 -1.72
CA PRO A 214 0.70 7.35 -2.33
C PRO A 214 2.02 6.86 -2.95
N VAL A 215 2.33 5.58 -2.74
CA VAL A 215 3.56 4.96 -3.24
C VAL A 215 3.20 3.84 -4.21
N PRO A 216 3.29 4.07 -5.53
CA PRO A 216 3.15 3.00 -6.51
C PRO A 216 4.41 2.12 -6.52
N LEU A 217 4.23 0.80 -6.56
CA LEU A 217 5.31 -0.19 -6.67
C LEU A 217 5.58 -0.54 -8.14
N THR A 218 6.58 -1.40 -8.40
CA THR A 218 6.86 -1.91 -9.75
C THR A 218 5.59 -2.56 -10.34
N PRO A 219 5.15 -2.19 -11.55
CA PRO A 219 4.05 -2.86 -12.20
C PRO A 219 4.34 -4.35 -12.43
N LEU A 220 3.30 -5.16 -12.27
CA LEU A 220 3.32 -6.58 -12.58
C LEU A 220 2.67 -6.82 -13.95
N VAL A 221 3.13 -7.84 -14.66
CA VAL A 221 2.58 -8.33 -15.92
C VAL A 221 2.09 -9.75 -15.71
N ALA A 222 0.83 -10.00 -16.07
CA ALA A 222 0.27 -11.32 -15.94
C ALA A 222 0.89 -12.28 -16.97
N LYS A 223 1.27 -13.49 -16.52
CA LYS A 223 1.80 -14.56 -17.36
C LYS A 223 0.87 -15.75 -17.31
N HIS A 224 0.60 -16.32 -18.48
CA HIS A 224 -0.33 -17.42 -18.64
C HIS A 224 0.28 -18.52 -19.51
N THR A 225 0.12 -19.76 -19.06
CA THR A 225 0.56 -20.98 -19.76
C THR A 225 -0.53 -21.54 -20.67
N LYS A 226 -1.80 -21.35 -20.29
CA LYS A 226 -2.97 -21.65 -21.12
C LYS A 226 -3.34 -20.46 -22.01
N GLN A 227 -3.90 -20.78 -23.16
CA GLN A 227 -4.45 -19.81 -24.11
C GLN A 227 -5.90 -20.17 -24.42
N LEU A 228 -6.73 -19.16 -24.61
CA LEU A 228 -8.07 -19.32 -25.15
C LEU A 228 -8.00 -19.73 -26.62
N PRO A 229 -9.00 -20.48 -27.13
CA PRO A 229 -9.15 -20.70 -28.56
C PRO A 229 -9.36 -19.36 -29.27
N GLY A 230 -8.46 -19.00 -30.19
CA GLY A 230 -8.58 -17.77 -30.98
C GLY A 230 -7.40 -16.82 -30.78
N LYS A 231 -7.57 -15.57 -31.21
CA LYS A 231 -6.53 -14.53 -31.09
C LYS A 231 -6.73 -13.69 -29.85
N GLU A 232 -7.98 -13.46 -29.44
CA GLU A 232 -8.28 -12.75 -28.20
C GLU A 232 -7.91 -13.63 -27.01
N GLN A 233 -7.10 -13.08 -26.10
CA GLN A 233 -6.67 -13.74 -24.88
C GLN A 233 -7.17 -12.90 -23.71
N TYR A 234 -7.62 -13.50 -22.62
CA TYR A 234 -7.98 -12.80 -21.38
C TYR A 234 -8.07 -13.79 -20.22
N LEU A 235 -8.05 -13.26 -19.00
CA LEU A 235 -8.08 -14.04 -17.78
C LEU A 235 -9.47 -14.62 -17.49
N THR A 236 -9.68 -15.88 -17.81
CA THR A 236 -10.76 -16.71 -17.23
C THR A 236 -10.27 -17.36 -15.93
N TYR A 237 -11.20 -17.91 -15.13
CA TYR A 237 -10.84 -18.67 -13.93
C TYR A 237 -9.80 -19.77 -14.24
N ASP A 238 -10.06 -20.62 -15.23
CA ASP A 238 -9.17 -21.74 -15.59
C ASP A 238 -7.77 -21.33 -16.04
N ILE A 239 -7.62 -20.11 -16.59
CA ILE A 239 -6.32 -19.55 -16.99
C ILE A 239 -5.63 -18.92 -15.80
N LYS A 240 -6.35 -18.11 -15.00
CA LYS A 240 -5.81 -17.43 -13.82
C LYS A 240 -5.23 -18.43 -12.80
N TYR A 241 -5.89 -19.57 -12.65
CA TYR A 241 -5.55 -20.59 -11.66
C TYR A 241 -4.79 -21.79 -12.26
N ASP A 242 -4.37 -21.72 -13.53
CA ASP A 242 -3.55 -22.76 -14.16
C ASP A 242 -2.17 -22.91 -13.49
N THR A 243 -1.67 -24.15 -13.47
CA THR A 243 -0.32 -24.42 -12.97
C THR A 243 0.72 -23.81 -13.93
N GLY A 244 1.35 -22.71 -13.51
CA GLY A 244 2.34 -21.97 -14.30
C GLY A 244 1.87 -20.58 -14.73
N SER A 245 0.59 -20.24 -14.52
CA SER A 245 0.15 -18.85 -14.53
C SER A 245 0.63 -18.11 -13.27
N GLY A 246 0.89 -16.81 -13.40
CA GLY A 246 1.35 -15.97 -12.31
C GLY A 246 1.64 -14.55 -12.78
N TYR A 247 2.54 -13.86 -12.08
CA TYR A 247 2.94 -12.50 -12.38
C TYR A 247 4.46 -12.38 -12.48
N GLU A 248 4.91 -11.46 -13.31
CA GLU A 248 6.32 -11.06 -13.42
C GLU A 248 6.46 -9.54 -13.32
N LEU A 249 7.61 -9.06 -12.86
CA LEU A 249 7.91 -7.62 -12.78
C LEU A 249 8.11 -7.01 -14.17
N LEU A 250 7.42 -5.91 -14.45
CA LEU A 250 7.80 -5.00 -15.54
C LEU A 250 8.93 -4.10 -15.05
N LEU A 251 10.17 -4.41 -15.42
CA LEU A 251 11.30 -3.58 -15.02
C LEU A 251 11.29 -2.24 -15.80
N GLU A 252 11.63 -1.14 -15.12
CA GLU A 252 11.61 0.20 -15.71
C GLU A 252 12.49 0.29 -16.98
N ASP A 253 13.62 -0.41 -17.03
CA ASP A 253 14.53 -0.41 -18.18
C ASP A 253 13.97 -1.14 -19.41
N GLN A 254 13.03 -2.07 -19.24
CA GLN A 254 12.37 -2.78 -20.34
C GLN A 254 11.39 -1.87 -21.08
N ASN A 255 10.62 -1.06 -20.36
CA ASN A 255 9.70 -0.09 -20.95
C ASN A 255 9.45 1.12 -20.03
N PRO A 256 10.36 2.12 -20.01
CA PRO A 256 10.29 3.22 -19.05
C PRO A 256 9.03 4.08 -19.20
N ALA A 257 8.49 4.19 -20.42
CA ALA A 257 7.30 4.98 -20.70
C ALA A 257 6.05 4.30 -20.14
N LEU A 258 5.85 3.01 -20.42
CA LEU A 258 4.70 2.26 -19.91
C LEU A 258 4.78 2.11 -18.38
N TYR A 259 5.97 1.81 -17.84
CA TYR A 259 6.20 1.70 -16.40
C TYR A 259 5.69 2.94 -15.64
N ARG A 260 6.15 4.12 -16.06
CA ARG A 260 5.79 5.38 -15.39
C ARG A 260 4.33 5.75 -15.62
N GLU A 261 3.78 5.45 -16.78
CA GLU A 261 2.38 5.74 -17.09
C GLU A 261 1.42 4.86 -16.26
N LEU A 262 1.73 3.57 -16.09
CA LEU A 262 0.97 2.67 -15.22
C LEU A 262 0.99 3.17 -13.77
N GLN A 263 2.17 3.50 -13.23
CA GLN A 263 2.29 4.05 -11.88
C GLN A 263 1.52 5.37 -11.71
N ARG A 264 1.61 6.28 -12.69
CA ARG A 264 0.90 7.57 -12.66
C ARG A 264 -0.61 7.38 -12.60
N ILE A 265 -1.15 6.52 -13.47
CA ILE A 265 -2.60 6.26 -13.52
C ILE A 265 -3.06 5.52 -12.26
N ALA A 266 -2.27 4.58 -11.74
CA ALA A 266 -2.59 3.87 -10.50
C ALA A 266 -2.71 4.83 -9.31
N VAL A 267 -1.81 5.82 -9.21
CA VAL A 267 -1.88 6.88 -8.19
C VAL A 267 -3.12 7.76 -8.35
N GLU A 268 -3.56 8.05 -9.58
CA GLU A 268 -4.81 8.78 -9.83
C GLU A 268 -6.02 7.96 -9.39
N ALA A 269 -6.06 6.66 -9.76
CA ALA A 269 -7.11 5.75 -9.36
C ALA A 269 -7.21 5.64 -7.83
N PHE A 270 -6.09 5.43 -7.14
CA PHE A 270 -5.99 5.39 -5.67
C PHE A 270 -6.66 6.61 -5.00
N LYS A 271 -6.41 7.81 -5.55
CA LYS A 271 -6.97 9.06 -5.01
C LYS A 271 -8.47 9.16 -5.26
N GLU A 272 -8.93 8.76 -6.44
CA GLU A 272 -10.35 8.79 -6.81
C GLU A 272 -11.17 7.74 -6.05
N THR A 273 -10.56 6.59 -5.73
CA THR A 273 -11.20 5.53 -4.94
C THR A 273 -11.13 5.77 -3.44
N GLN A 274 -10.37 6.78 -2.98
CA GLN A 274 -10.12 7.04 -1.55
C GLN A 274 -9.50 5.83 -0.84
N SER A 275 -8.67 5.07 -1.55
CA SER A 275 -8.04 3.85 -1.04
C SER A 275 -7.03 4.11 0.08
N ASP A 276 -6.77 5.38 0.41
CA ASP A 276 -6.02 5.71 1.60
C ASP A 276 -6.79 5.38 2.88
N THR A 277 -8.14 5.38 2.90
CA THR A 277 -8.93 5.20 4.14
C THR A 277 -8.74 3.83 4.82
N SER A 278 -8.31 2.81 4.07
CA SER A 278 -7.94 1.47 4.57
C SER A 278 -6.68 1.44 5.43
N ASN A 279 -5.88 2.51 5.43
CA ASN A 279 -4.50 2.56 5.96
C ASN A 279 -3.52 1.61 5.25
N MET A 280 -3.94 0.89 4.19
CA MET A 280 -3.09 -0.02 3.40
C MET A 280 -2.85 0.49 1.99
N GLY A 281 -3.91 0.67 1.21
CA GLY A 281 -3.87 1.10 -0.19
C GLY A 281 -4.75 0.27 -1.11
N CYS A 282 -4.35 0.09 -2.37
CA CYS A 282 -5.08 -0.71 -3.36
C CYS A 282 -4.15 -1.32 -4.42
N GLU A 283 -4.64 -2.35 -5.11
CA GLU A 283 -4.09 -2.84 -6.38
C GLU A 283 -4.96 -2.32 -7.54
N VAL A 284 -4.33 -1.82 -8.60
CA VAL A 284 -5.02 -1.31 -9.80
C VAL A 284 -4.70 -2.22 -10.96
N ASP A 285 -5.72 -2.85 -11.53
CA ASP A 285 -5.58 -3.75 -12.67
C ASP A 285 -5.82 -3.00 -13.97
N PHE A 286 -4.97 -3.31 -14.94
CA PHE A 286 -4.95 -2.68 -16.25
C PHE A 286 -5.04 -3.71 -17.35
N ARG A 287 -5.59 -3.26 -18.47
CA ARG A 287 -5.36 -3.87 -19.76
C ARG A 287 -4.65 -2.88 -20.67
N VAL A 288 -3.48 -3.25 -21.17
CA VAL A 288 -2.64 -2.39 -22.03
C VAL A 288 -2.85 -2.82 -23.48
N ARG A 289 -3.47 -1.94 -24.26
CA ARG A 289 -3.81 -2.24 -25.66
C ARG A 289 -2.56 -2.49 -26.50
N ARG A 290 -2.56 -3.59 -27.26
CA ARG A 290 -1.39 -4.03 -28.04
C ARG A 290 -0.89 -2.97 -29.02
N ASP A 291 -1.80 -2.34 -29.76
CA ASP A 291 -1.48 -1.49 -30.91
C ASP A 291 -0.80 -0.16 -30.56
N ASP A 292 -1.19 0.46 -29.46
CA ASP A 292 -0.70 1.79 -29.07
C ASP A 292 -0.17 1.86 -27.63
N GLN A 293 -0.08 0.71 -26.95
CA GLN A 293 0.43 0.58 -25.59
C GLN A 293 -0.31 1.45 -24.57
N LYS A 294 -1.57 1.81 -24.87
CA LYS A 294 -2.39 2.63 -23.98
C LYS A 294 -3.00 1.76 -22.86
N PRO A 295 -2.75 2.10 -21.58
CA PRO A 295 -3.36 1.40 -20.45
C PRO A 295 -4.83 1.82 -20.26
N PHE A 296 -5.66 0.86 -19.85
CA PHE A 296 -7.03 1.07 -19.42
C PHE A 296 -7.27 0.34 -18.11
N ILE A 297 -7.83 1.02 -17.11
CA ILE A 297 -8.16 0.40 -15.82
C ILE A 297 -9.34 -0.55 -16.03
N ILE A 298 -9.21 -1.77 -15.55
CA ILE A 298 -10.26 -2.80 -15.63
C ILE A 298 -10.82 -3.20 -14.26
N GLU A 299 -10.11 -2.88 -13.17
CA GLU A 299 -10.47 -3.15 -11.78
C GLU A 299 -9.58 -2.36 -10.80
N VAL A 300 -10.09 -2.11 -9.58
CA VAL A 300 -9.32 -1.63 -8.43
C VAL A 300 -9.68 -2.52 -7.24
N ASP A 301 -8.71 -3.26 -6.71
CA ASP A 301 -8.87 -4.11 -5.52
C ASP A 301 -8.42 -3.35 -4.26
N PRO A 302 -9.23 -3.27 -3.20
CA PRO A 302 -8.84 -2.63 -1.95
C PRO A 302 -7.75 -3.35 -1.15
N LEU A 303 -7.31 -4.55 -1.54
CA LEU A 303 -6.23 -5.26 -0.86
C LEU A 303 -4.90 -5.15 -1.65
N PRO A 304 -3.94 -4.32 -1.22
CA PRO A 304 -2.70 -4.09 -1.96
C PRO A 304 -1.60 -5.14 -1.76
N ILE A 305 -1.61 -5.87 -0.64
CA ILE A 305 -0.58 -6.86 -0.31
C ILE A 305 -1.27 -8.10 0.23
N TRP A 306 -0.92 -9.25 -0.32
CA TRP A 306 -1.55 -10.52 -0.02
C TRP A 306 -0.83 -11.32 1.06
N PHE A 307 0.46 -11.08 1.32
CA PHE A 307 1.22 -11.83 2.34
C PHE A 307 1.16 -13.35 2.15
N PHE A 308 1.12 -13.80 0.90
CA PHE A 308 1.19 -15.23 0.61
C PHE A 308 2.62 -15.75 0.83
N PRO A 309 2.80 -17.01 1.27
CA PRO A 309 4.11 -17.59 1.53
C PRO A 309 5.10 -17.41 0.36
N PRO A 310 6.39 -17.19 0.66
CA PRO A 310 7.41 -17.09 -0.37
C PRO A 310 7.46 -18.30 -1.29
N GLY A 311 7.62 -18.06 -2.60
CA GLY A 311 7.56 -19.10 -3.64
C GLY A 311 6.15 -19.55 -4.02
N SER A 312 5.10 -18.94 -3.46
CA SER A 312 3.73 -19.13 -3.96
C SER A 312 3.54 -18.41 -5.30
N ARG A 313 2.54 -18.85 -6.08
CA ARG A 313 2.21 -18.24 -7.39
C ARG A 313 1.71 -16.78 -7.31
N TYR A 314 1.31 -16.35 -6.13
CA TYR A 314 0.74 -15.02 -5.85
C TYR A 314 1.63 -14.22 -4.90
N GLU A 315 2.91 -14.57 -4.83
CA GLU A 315 3.90 -13.83 -4.05
C GLU A 315 3.93 -12.34 -4.45
N ASP A 316 4.01 -11.45 -3.45
CA ASP A 316 4.06 -9.99 -3.66
C ASP A 316 5.46 -9.58 -4.20
N LEU A 317 5.76 -9.93 -5.45
CA LEU A 317 7.07 -9.73 -6.08
C LEU A 317 7.51 -8.25 -6.09
N ASP A 318 6.56 -7.35 -6.27
CA ASP A 318 6.75 -5.91 -6.30
C ASP A 318 7.15 -5.35 -4.93
N VAL A 319 6.54 -5.84 -3.84
CA VAL A 319 6.92 -5.51 -2.46
C VAL A 319 8.36 -5.96 -2.18
N GLN A 320 8.71 -7.18 -2.58
CA GLN A 320 10.07 -7.71 -2.37
C GLN A 320 11.13 -6.96 -3.17
N HIS A 321 10.77 -6.54 -4.39
CA HIS A 321 11.71 -5.95 -5.32
C HIS A 321 11.95 -4.45 -5.06
N ASP A 322 10.88 -3.68 -4.80
CA ASP A 322 10.95 -2.23 -4.78
C ASP A 322 10.75 -1.59 -3.41
N PHE A 323 10.03 -2.24 -2.49
CA PHE A 323 9.62 -1.55 -1.27
C PHE A 323 10.74 -1.57 -0.23
N PRO A 324 11.27 -0.40 0.20
CA PRO A 324 12.33 -0.37 1.22
C PRO A 324 11.88 -1.05 2.51
N GLY A 325 12.62 -2.07 2.94
CA GLY A 325 12.29 -2.89 4.12
C GLY A 325 11.20 -3.95 3.89
N GLY A 326 10.70 -4.10 2.66
CA GLY A 326 9.79 -5.16 2.22
C GLY A 326 8.49 -5.25 3.04
N HIS A 327 7.96 -6.47 3.15
CA HIS A 327 6.72 -6.77 3.87
C HIS A 327 6.72 -6.29 5.33
N ARG A 328 7.85 -6.40 6.03
CA ARG A 328 7.99 -5.92 7.41
C ARG A 328 7.68 -4.42 7.49
N ALA A 329 8.34 -3.63 6.64
CA ALA A 329 8.12 -2.19 6.62
C ALA A 329 6.68 -1.85 6.23
N ALA A 330 6.07 -2.61 5.31
CA ALA A 330 4.68 -2.41 4.91
C ALA A 330 3.71 -2.57 6.09
N ILE A 331 3.85 -3.64 6.87
CA ILE A 331 3.05 -3.86 8.10
C ILE A 331 3.20 -2.66 9.06
N ASN A 332 4.44 -2.23 9.31
CA ASN A 332 4.73 -1.11 10.20
C ASN A 332 4.17 0.23 9.71
N ILE A 333 4.14 0.43 8.39
CA ILE A 333 3.55 1.61 7.76
C ILE A 333 2.03 1.59 7.89
N PHE A 334 1.37 0.44 7.75
CA PHE A 334 -0.08 0.32 7.97
C PHE A 334 -0.47 0.70 9.40
N ILE A 335 0.33 0.25 10.38
CA ILE A 335 0.18 0.62 11.78
C ILE A 335 0.38 2.14 11.95
N THR A 336 1.48 2.68 11.42
CA THR A 336 1.82 4.11 11.54
C THR A 336 0.77 5.00 10.87
N ASN A 337 0.23 4.61 9.72
CA ASN A 337 -0.86 5.32 9.03
C ASN A 337 -2.09 5.48 9.93
N TYR A 338 -2.48 4.42 10.64
CA TYR A 338 -3.59 4.49 11.59
C TYR A 338 -3.32 5.55 12.66
N PHE A 339 -2.15 5.52 13.31
CA PHE A 339 -1.84 6.43 14.41
C PHE A 339 -1.57 7.87 13.96
N LEU A 340 -1.11 8.09 12.72
CA LEU A 340 -1.05 9.42 12.12
C LEU A 340 -2.43 10.08 12.02
N ARG A 341 -3.48 9.28 11.78
CA ARG A 341 -4.88 9.76 11.70
C ARG A 341 -5.57 9.82 13.06
N HIS A 342 -5.07 9.06 14.04
CA HIS A 342 -5.65 8.92 15.38
C HIS A 342 -4.65 9.37 16.44
N THR A 343 -4.20 10.63 16.36
CA THR A 343 -3.20 11.22 17.27
C THR A 343 -3.59 11.19 18.76
N GLY A 344 -4.86 10.98 19.10
CA GLY A 344 -5.28 10.72 20.48
C GLY A 344 -4.86 9.36 21.05
N ASN A 345 -4.45 8.42 20.20
CA ASN A 345 -4.20 7.01 20.54
C ASN A 345 -2.71 6.62 20.42
N HIS A 346 -1.78 7.60 20.48
CA HIS A 346 -0.35 7.37 20.20
C HIS A 346 0.25 6.10 20.84
N LEU A 347 1.03 5.39 20.02
CA LEU A 347 1.73 4.13 20.34
C LEU A 347 2.75 4.21 21.48
N GLY A 348 3.08 5.41 21.92
CA GLY A 348 4.01 5.65 23.01
C GLY A 348 3.50 6.78 23.89
N GLY A 349 2.99 6.43 25.07
CA GLY A 349 2.92 7.33 26.21
C GLY A 349 4.32 7.67 26.71
N SER A 350 5.06 8.47 25.95
CA SER A 350 6.24 9.19 26.42
C SER A 350 6.51 10.41 25.55
N GLY A 351 5.48 11.22 25.32
CA GLY A 351 5.66 12.65 25.06
C GLY A 351 6.10 13.37 26.33
N GLN A 352 7.12 12.87 27.03
CA GLN A 352 7.92 13.77 27.85
C GLN A 352 8.74 14.55 26.81
N PRO A 353 8.51 15.86 26.64
CA PRO A 353 9.45 16.68 25.89
C PRO A 353 10.83 16.39 26.49
N ILE A 354 11.79 16.01 25.66
CA ILE A 354 13.18 15.96 26.11
C ILE A 354 13.43 17.35 26.70
N GLU A 355 13.68 17.43 28.01
CA GLU A 355 14.16 18.65 28.63
C GLU A 355 15.36 19.09 27.81
N ASP A 356 15.33 20.34 27.32
CA ASP A 356 16.31 20.92 26.39
C ASP A 356 17.78 20.92 26.90
N ASP A 357 18.06 20.29 28.04
CA ASP A 357 19.29 20.41 28.81
C ASP A 357 20.35 19.35 28.47
N ASP A 358 20.02 18.31 27.71
CA ASP A 358 21.00 17.31 27.21
C ASP A 358 21.44 17.60 25.77
N ILE A 359 21.97 18.80 25.51
CA ILE A 359 22.72 19.11 24.30
C ILE A 359 24.21 18.90 24.61
N PRO A 360 24.79 17.69 24.40
CA PRO A 360 26.23 17.54 24.48
C PRO A 360 26.88 18.42 23.42
N THR A 361 27.57 19.45 23.88
CA THR A 361 28.25 20.48 23.07
C THR A 361 29.62 20.02 22.55
N SER A 362 30.04 18.79 22.83
CA SER A 362 31.43 18.34 22.67
C SER A 362 31.61 16.95 22.06
N GLU A 363 30.70 16.47 21.23
CA GLU A 363 30.96 15.27 20.44
C GLU A 363 31.79 15.63 19.20
N ASN A 364 32.89 14.91 18.98
CA ASN A 364 33.76 15.16 17.84
C ASN A 364 33.21 14.46 16.58
N PHE A 365 32.72 15.25 15.64
CA PHE A 365 32.10 14.80 14.38
C PHE A 365 33.06 14.88 13.18
N ASP A 366 34.36 15.13 13.40
CA ASP A 366 35.34 15.37 12.35
C ASP A 366 35.33 14.29 11.24
N HIS A 367 35.16 13.02 11.61
CA HIS A 367 35.10 11.91 10.65
C HIS A 367 33.87 11.94 9.74
N LEU A 368 32.69 12.32 10.25
CA LEU A 368 31.46 12.50 9.46
C LEU A 368 31.56 13.73 8.55
N PHE A 369 32.25 14.77 9.00
CA PHE A 369 32.39 16.03 8.27
C PHE A 369 33.29 15.95 7.04
N THR A 370 34.27 15.04 7.03
CA THR A 370 35.07 14.77 5.82
C THR A 370 34.25 14.15 4.67
N GLN A 371 33.08 13.59 4.98
CA GLN A 371 32.19 12.95 4.02
C GLN A 371 30.91 13.76 3.77
N LEU A 372 30.82 14.99 4.28
CA LEU A 372 29.65 15.83 4.05
C LEU A 372 29.55 16.22 2.57
N PRO A 373 28.33 16.26 2.03
CA PRO A 373 28.12 16.67 0.65
C PRO A 373 28.53 18.13 0.44
N HIS A 374 29.23 18.39 -0.66
CA HIS A 374 29.70 19.73 -1.00
C HIS A 374 28.64 20.56 -1.75
N ALA A 375 27.57 19.95 -2.27
CA ALA A 375 26.49 20.61 -3.02
C ALA A 375 25.14 19.90 -2.80
N GLY A 376 24.06 20.46 -3.36
CA GLY A 376 22.73 19.83 -3.38
C GLY A 376 21.74 20.36 -2.34
N THR A 377 20.59 19.71 -2.28
CA THR A 377 19.54 19.95 -1.27
C THR A 377 19.69 18.99 -0.09
N VAL A 378 19.51 19.51 1.12
CA VAL A 378 19.70 18.77 2.37
C VAL A 378 18.46 18.89 3.24
N LEU A 379 17.98 17.74 3.74
CA LEU A 379 16.96 17.65 4.77
C LEU A 379 17.59 17.15 6.07
N ASP A 380 17.63 18.00 7.10
CA ASP A 380 18.17 17.70 8.42
C ASP A 380 17.04 17.47 9.42
N LEU A 381 16.74 16.19 9.66
CA LEU A 381 15.64 15.72 10.50
C LEU A 381 16.06 15.68 11.98
N ALA A 382 15.27 16.33 12.83
CA ALA A 382 15.61 16.63 14.22
C ALA A 382 16.97 17.35 14.31
N CYS A 383 17.01 18.55 13.73
CA CYS A 383 18.22 19.35 13.55
C CYS A 383 18.84 19.83 14.87
N ARG A 384 18.10 19.81 15.99
CA ARG A 384 18.58 20.17 17.33
C ARG A 384 19.41 21.46 17.34
N ASN A 385 20.62 21.42 17.88
CA ASN A 385 21.50 22.58 18.03
C ASN A 385 22.09 23.10 16.70
N GLY A 386 21.62 22.61 15.56
CA GLY A 386 22.04 23.07 14.24
C GLY A 386 23.40 22.54 13.80
N LEU A 387 23.86 21.43 14.38
CA LEU A 387 25.18 20.85 14.14
C LEU A 387 25.47 20.65 12.65
N ILE A 388 24.54 20.02 11.93
CA ILE A 388 24.70 19.74 10.49
C ILE A 388 24.71 21.03 9.69
N GLY A 389 23.76 21.93 9.94
CA GLY A 389 23.71 23.24 9.28
C GLY A 389 25.02 24.01 9.46
N SER A 390 25.49 24.14 10.70
CA SER A 390 26.73 24.84 11.04
C SER A 390 27.96 24.23 10.37
N ALA A 391 28.09 22.89 10.41
CA ALA A 391 29.20 22.18 9.79
C ALA A 391 29.20 22.32 8.27
N LEU A 392 28.03 22.20 7.63
CA LEU A 392 27.86 22.38 6.20
C LEU A 392 28.25 23.80 5.78
N VAL A 393 27.76 24.83 6.47
CA VAL A 393 28.11 26.23 6.19
C VAL A 393 29.62 26.46 6.37
N SER A 394 30.22 25.91 7.43
CA SER A 394 31.65 26.07 7.72
C SER A 394 32.55 25.34 6.72
N ALA A 395 32.11 24.19 6.20
CA ALA A 395 32.87 23.37 5.25
C ALA A 395 32.81 23.87 3.80
N ALA A 396 32.00 24.88 3.47
CA ALA A 396 31.81 25.37 2.10
C ALA A 396 33.03 26.18 1.61
N PRO A 397 33.87 25.66 0.67
CA PRO A 397 35.12 26.33 0.29
C PRO A 397 34.91 27.45 -0.73
N ARG A 398 33.73 27.54 -1.38
CA ARG A 398 33.44 28.51 -2.45
C ARG A 398 31.95 28.88 -2.50
N PRO A 399 31.61 30.16 -2.71
CA PRO A 399 30.22 30.65 -2.84
C PRO A 399 29.49 30.20 -4.13
N SER A 400 30.09 29.34 -4.98
CA SER A 400 29.59 29.03 -6.33
C SER A 400 28.71 27.77 -6.45
N GLN A 401 28.49 27.02 -5.37
CA GLN A 401 27.50 25.93 -5.35
C GLN A 401 26.43 26.30 -4.33
N ALA A 402 25.25 26.68 -4.82
CA ALA A 402 24.09 26.94 -3.97
C ALA A 402 23.72 25.64 -3.24
N ARG A 403 23.72 25.69 -1.92
CA ARG A 403 23.22 24.63 -1.05
C ARG A 403 21.92 25.10 -0.44
N TRP A 404 20.91 24.24 -0.46
CA TRP A 404 19.64 24.49 0.23
C TRP A 404 19.52 23.52 1.39
N ILE A 405 19.50 24.03 2.61
CA ILE A 405 19.41 23.23 3.84
C ILE A 405 18.09 23.54 4.53
N THR A 406 17.23 22.53 4.62
CA THR A 406 15.98 22.58 5.39
C THR A 406 16.18 21.83 6.70
N GLY A 407 16.04 22.53 7.83
CA GLY A 407 16.10 21.96 9.17
C GLY A 407 14.71 21.70 9.73
N VAL A 408 14.51 20.56 10.37
CA VAL A 408 13.21 20.13 10.90
C VAL A 408 13.37 19.77 12.37
N ASP A 409 12.50 20.30 13.22
CA ASP A 409 12.45 19.91 14.62
C ASP A 409 11.05 20.15 15.20
N SER A 410 10.65 19.35 16.21
CA SER A 410 9.38 19.53 16.91
C SER A 410 9.42 20.60 18.01
N SER A 411 10.61 21.11 18.36
CA SER A 411 10.79 22.13 19.40
C SER A 411 10.99 23.54 18.81
N GLU A 412 10.07 24.45 19.12
CA GLU A 412 10.18 25.86 18.70
C GLU A 412 11.44 26.53 19.27
N LYS A 413 11.83 26.18 20.50
CA LYS A 413 13.05 26.73 21.12
C LYS A 413 14.30 26.31 20.34
N ILE A 414 14.36 25.05 19.91
CA ILE A 414 15.44 24.53 19.08
C ILE A 414 15.50 25.26 17.73
N LEU A 415 14.36 25.44 17.07
CA LEU A 415 14.32 26.16 15.79
C LEU A 415 14.70 27.64 15.93
N GLN A 416 14.37 28.27 17.06
CA GLN A 416 14.81 29.63 17.35
C GLN A 416 16.34 29.71 17.47
N LEU A 417 17.00 28.72 18.08
CA LEU A 417 18.47 28.63 18.14
C LEU A 417 19.07 28.48 16.74
N CYS A 418 18.54 27.56 15.92
CA CYS A 418 18.98 27.38 14.54
C CYS A 418 18.82 28.66 13.70
N ARG A 419 17.72 29.39 13.91
CA ARG A 419 17.43 30.67 13.24
C ARG A 419 18.43 31.76 13.63
N GLN A 420 18.83 31.82 14.91
CA GLN A 420 19.88 32.72 15.38
C GLN A 420 21.26 32.39 14.79
N GLY A 421 21.55 31.09 14.59
CA GLY A 421 22.78 30.64 13.94
C GLY A 421 22.87 30.98 12.45
N GLY A 422 21.72 31.15 11.77
CA GLY A 422 21.67 31.52 10.35
C GLY A 422 22.17 30.43 9.40
N TRP A 423 22.14 29.16 9.84
CA TRP A 423 22.73 28.03 9.10
C TRP A 423 21.81 27.36 8.10
N TYR A 424 20.50 27.59 8.20
CA TYR A 424 19.47 26.92 7.43
C TYR A 424 18.77 27.90 6.50
N ASN A 425 18.45 27.46 5.28
CA ASN A 425 17.64 28.21 4.34
C ASN A 425 16.16 28.20 4.73
N GLU A 426 15.73 27.11 5.34
CA GLU A 426 14.35 26.89 5.79
C GLU A 426 14.35 26.12 7.11
N LEU A 427 13.37 26.42 7.97
CA LEU A 427 13.15 25.74 9.25
C LEU A 427 11.68 25.36 9.38
N ILE A 428 11.40 24.10 9.69
CA ILE A 428 10.05 23.54 9.80
C ILE A 428 9.80 23.05 11.22
N LEU A 429 8.75 23.59 11.86
CA LEU A 429 8.27 23.16 13.18
C LEU A 429 7.32 21.97 13.04
N GLU A 430 7.87 20.77 13.11
CA GLU A 430 7.11 19.53 13.00
C GLU A 430 7.88 18.30 13.49
N GLY A 431 7.16 17.25 13.92
CA GLY A 431 7.75 15.95 14.18
C GLY A 431 8.15 15.21 12.90
N ILE A 432 9.19 14.36 12.98
CA ILE A 432 9.76 13.66 11.83
C ILE A 432 8.69 12.86 11.07
N VAL A 433 7.89 12.07 11.79
CA VAL A 433 6.87 11.20 11.18
C VAL A 433 5.79 12.02 10.49
N GLN A 434 5.29 13.08 11.13
CA GLN A 434 4.24 13.95 10.57
C GLN A 434 4.71 14.71 9.33
N LEU A 435 5.96 15.20 9.33
CA LEU A 435 6.54 15.82 8.15
C LEU A 435 6.64 14.80 7.02
N LEU A 436 7.32 13.68 7.25
CA LEU A 436 7.61 12.69 6.21
C LEU A 436 6.34 12.01 5.67
N ALA A 437 5.26 12.00 6.44
CA ALA A 437 3.95 11.56 5.99
C ALA A 437 3.34 12.42 4.88
N ARG A 438 3.75 13.69 4.72
CA ARG A 438 3.26 14.55 3.63
C ARG A 438 4.35 15.12 2.73
N TYR A 439 5.60 14.98 3.11
CA TYR A 439 6.73 15.52 2.36
C TYR A 439 6.99 14.69 1.10
N ASP A 440 6.83 15.29 -0.09
CA ASP A 440 6.93 14.62 -1.39
C ASP A 440 8.10 15.11 -2.26
N GLN A 441 8.83 16.13 -1.81
CA GLN A 441 9.94 16.71 -2.54
C GLN A 441 11.20 15.85 -2.41
N LYS A 442 11.81 15.49 -3.55
CA LYS A 442 13.11 14.80 -3.55
C LYS A 442 14.20 15.73 -3.02
N VAL A 443 15.11 15.17 -2.23
CA VAL A 443 16.30 15.86 -1.71
C VAL A 443 17.55 15.07 -2.01
N ASP A 444 18.71 15.71 -2.11
CA ASP A 444 19.94 14.96 -2.40
C ASP A 444 20.42 14.18 -1.18
N HIS A 445 20.38 14.81 -0.01
CA HIS A 445 20.91 14.24 1.22
C HIS A 445 19.94 14.36 2.38
N ILE A 446 19.79 13.28 3.14
CA ILE A 446 19.02 13.28 4.39
C ILE A 446 19.95 12.97 5.56
N PHE A 447 19.85 13.79 6.60
CA PHE A 447 20.51 13.56 7.89
C PHE A 447 19.44 13.37 8.96
N CYS A 448 19.63 12.36 9.81
CA CYS A 448 18.87 12.18 11.04
C CYS A 448 19.86 11.72 12.12
N LEU A 449 20.63 12.68 12.63
CA LEU A 449 21.66 12.40 13.64
C LEU A 449 21.12 12.36 15.07
N SER A 450 19.85 12.72 15.21
CA SER A 450 19.12 12.71 16.46
C SER A 450 17.65 12.42 16.16
N GLY A 451 16.85 12.01 17.15
CA GLY A 451 15.42 11.79 16.96
C GLY A 451 15.00 10.36 16.59
N ILE A 452 15.88 9.54 16.00
CA ILE A 452 15.57 8.10 15.79
C ILE A 452 15.34 7.37 17.12
N ASP A 453 16.07 7.79 18.17
CA ASP A 453 15.99 7.21 19.51
C ASP A 453 14.58 7.32 20.15
N ILE A 454 13.70 8.21 19.66
CA ILE A 454 12.35 8.39 20.22
C ILE A 454 11.25 7.73 19.40
N LEU A 455 11.56 7.23 18.20
CA LEU A 455 10.58 6.58 17.33
C LEU A 455 10.17 5.24 17.92
N SER A 456 8.94 4.79 17.68
CA SER A 456 8.58 3.38 17.86
C SER A 456 9.30 2.49 16.84
N VAL A 457 9.11 1.17 16.87
CA VAL A 457 9.67 0.30 15.81
C VAL A 457 8.93 0.52 14.48
N GLU A 458 7.62 0.78 14.57
CA GLU A 458 6.75 1.03 13.44
C GLU A 458 7.08 2.37 12.77
N GLU A 459 7.24 3.42 13.58
CA GLU A 459 7.64 4.75 13.09
C GLU A 459 9.06 4.76 12.51
N LEU A 460 9.98 3.95 13.06
CA LEU A 460 11.33 3.81 12.51
C LEU A 460 11.27 3.30 11.07
N ASP A 461 10.56 2.20 10.82
CA ASP A 461 10.45 1.63 9.47
C ASP A 461 9.75 2.60 8.51
N PHE A 462 8.72 3.32 8.96
CA PHE A 462 8.09 4.39 8.20
C PHE A 462 9.11 5.47 7.78
N VAL A 463 9.88 5.99 8.75
CA VAL A 463 10.89 7.02 8.51
C VAL A 463 11.98 6.52 7.57
N LEU A 464 12.47 5.30 7.76
CA LEU A 464 13.49 4.70 6.90
C LEU A 464 12.99 4.59 5.46
N ALA A 465 11.80 4.02 5.26
CA ALA A 465 11.22 3.88 3.93
C ALA A 465 11.03 5.23 3.24
N ARG A 466 10.56 6.27 3.95
CA ARG A 466 10.47 7.64 3.41
C ARG A 466 11.85 8.21 3.06
N CYS A 467 12.87 7.99 3.90
CA CYS A 467 14.22 8.47 3.60
C CYS A 467 14.73 7.87 2.28
N PHE A 468 14.61 6.55 2.10
CA PHE A 468 15.02 5.86 0.87
C PHE A 468 14.22 6.29 -0.37
N GLN A 469 12.95 6.64 -0.18
CA GLN A 469 12.14 7.18 -1.25
C GLN A 469 12.49 8.62 -1.60
N LEU A 470 12.88 9.46 -0.65
CA LEU A 470 13.08 10.89 -0.87
C LEU A 470 14.50 11.26 -1.29
N ALA A 471 15.51 10.53 -0.80
CA ALA A 471 16.90 10.85 -1.05
C ALA A 471 17.34 10.45 -2.47
N ASN A 472 18.05 11.33 -3.16
CA ASN A 472 18.67 11.03 -4.46
C ASN A 472 20.09 10.49 -4.32
N SER A 473 20.80 10.85 -3.26
CA SER A 473 22.24 10.56 -3.14
C SER A 473 22.62 9.84 -1.85
N SER A 474 22.32 10.37 -0.66
CA SER A 474 22.76 9.75 0.59
C SER A 474 21.79 9.92 1.76
N ILE A 475 21.83 8.98 2.69
CA ILE A 475 21.11 9.02 3.96
C ILE A 475 22.10 8.75 5.08
N THR A 476 22.18 9.63 6.07
CA THR A 476 23.03 9.44 7.27
C THR A 476 22.17 9.43 8.53
N LEU A 477 22.23 8.32 9.26
CA LEU A 477 21.42 8.06 10.44
C LEU A 477 22.31 7.80 11.64
N ARG A 478 21.89 8.24 12.82
CA ARG A 478 22.57 7.94 14.08
C ARG A 478 21.58 7.59 15.17
N THR A 479 21.97 6.62 15.99
CA THR A 479 21.21 6.22 17.18
C THR A 479 22.13 5.85 18.33
N ARG A 480 21.67 6.08 19.55
CA ARG A 480 22.34 5.62 20.79
C ARG A 480 21.70 4.35 21.35
N GLN A 481 20.63 3.87 20.71
CA GLN A 481 19.84 2.74 21.16
C GLN A 481 20.22 1.49 20.37
N VAL A 482 20.54 0.42 21.10
CA VAL A 482 21.01 -0.85 20.51
C VAL A 482 19.90 -1.52 19.68
N ASP A 483 18.66 -1.46 20.14
CA ASP A 483 17.48 -1.97 19.45
C ASP A 483 17.19 -1.19 18.15
N LYS A 484 17.33 0.15 18.16
CA LYS A 484 17.21 0.96 16.94
C LYS A 484 18.32 0.65 15.94
N ALA A 485 19.56 0.49 16.40
CA ALA A 485 20.66 0.07 15.55
C ALA A 485 20.41 -1.32 14.93
N ALA A 486 19.84 -2.26 15.69
CA ALA A 486 19.43 -3.56 15.17
C ALA A 486 18.26 -3.46 14.17
N GLY A 487 17.30 -2.56 14.42
CA GLY A 487 16.18 -2.28 13.51
C GLY A 487 16.63 -1.72 12.16
N ILE A 488 17.57 -0.76 12.15
CA ILE A 488 18.16 -0.19 10.93
C ILE A 488 18.94 -1.26 10.15
N LYS A 489 19.70 -2.12 10.83
CA LYS A 489 20.42 -3.23 10.17
C LYS A 489 19.48 -4.23 9.52
N SER A 490 18.44 -4.63 10.24
CA SER A 490 17.47 -5.62 9.74
C SER A 490 16.53 -5.05 8.68
N PHE A 491 16.41 -3.72 8.57
CA PHE A 491 15.75 -3.05 7.45
C PHE A 491 16.48 -3.33 6.12
N GLY A 492 17.80 -3.55 6.17
CA GLY A 492 18.62 -3.91 5.01
C GLY A 492 18.94 -2.75 4.09
N GLU A 493 19.49 -3.09 2.93
CA GLU A 493 19.87 -2.15 1.87
C GLU A 493 18.85 -2.27 0.73
N PRO A 494 17.97 -1.27 0.53
CA PRO A 494 17.03 -1.28 -0.58
C PRO A 494 17.74 -1.29 -1.94
N ARG A 495 17.03 -1.70 -2.99
CA ARG A 495 17.57 -1.75 -4.34
C ARG A 495 18.18 -0.40 -4.76
N GLY A 496 19.41 -0.46 -5.30
CA GLY A 496 20.15 0.72 -5.74
C GLY A 496 20.79 1.53 -4.60
N TRP A 497 20.75 1.04 -3.36
CA TRP A 497 21.44 1.63 -2.22
C TRP A 497 22.54 0.71 -1.71
N SER A 498 23.54 1.31 -1.07
CA SER A 498 24.60 0.58 -0.41
C SER A 498 24.98 1.22 0.92
N LEU A 499 25.20 0.40 1.96
CA LEU A 499 25.71 0.82 3.26
C LEU A 499 27.23 1.07 3.15
N THR A 500 27.63 2.32 2.98
CA THR A 500 29.03 2.71 2.78
C THR A 500 29.77 2.99 4.09
N TYR A 501 29.04 3.24 5.17
CA TYR A 501 29.63 3.39 6.49
C TYR A 501 28.74 2.81 7.59
N TYR A 502 29.36 2.03 8.46
CA TYR A 502 28.78 1.53 9.71
C TYR A 502 29.87 1.60 10.80
N GLY A 503 29.62 2.38 11.83
CA GLY A 503 30.60 2.60 12.89
C GLY A 503 29.97 2.98 14.21
N SER A 504 30.61 2.54 15.30
CA SER A 504 30.27 2.95 16.66
C SER A 504 31.28 3.98 17.14
N THR A 505 30.80 5.12 17.60
CA THR A 505 31.60 6.17 18.22
C THR A 505 31.38 6.16 19.73
N PRO A 506 32.45 6.05 20.53
CA PRO A 506 32.35 6.19 21.97
C PRO A 506 31.87 7.60 22.33
N SER A 507 30.84 7.70 23.16
CA SER A 507 30.47 9.01 23.72
C SER A 507 31.27 9.30 24.99
N ALA A 508 31.46 10.58 25.29
CA ALA A 508 32.03 11.02 26.56
C ALA A 508 31.17 10.62 27.77
N THR A 509 29.89 10.29 27.54
CA THR A 509 28.94 9.84 28.56
C THR A 509 28.91 8.31 28.74
N GLY A 510 29.73 7.56 28.00
CA GLY A 510 29.83 6.10 28.08
C GLY A 510 28.73 5.33 27.33
N ILE A 511 27.90 6.01 26.55
CA ILE A 511 26.88 5.39 25.69
C ILE A 511 27.34 5.50 24.25
N ASP A 512 27.84 4.39 23.70
CA ASP A 512 28.27 4.34 22.31
C ASP A 512 27.11 4.68 21.36
N SER A 513 27.38 5.54 20.38
CA SER A 513 26.42 5.82 19.32
C SER A 513 26.79 5.09 18.05
N THR A 514 25.81 4.53 17.36
CA THR A 514 25.99 3.84 16.09
C THR A 514 25.52 4.74 14.96
N THR A 515 26.36 4.85 13.93
CA THR A 515 26.09 5.67 12.74
C THR A 515 26.05 4.79 11.50
N PHE A 516 25.08 5.08 10.64
CA PHE A 516 24.87 4.43 9.34
C PHE A 516 24.92 5.48 8.25
N ARG A 517 25.60 5.17 7.14
CA ARG A 517 25.52 5.95 5.91
C ARG A 517 25.19 5.06 4.74
N PHE A 518 24.09 5.38 4.08
CA PHE A 518 23.69 4.77 2.82
C PHE A 518 23.97 5.74 1.69
N GLU A 519 24.50 5.23 0.59
CA GLU A 519 24.68 5.98 -0.65
C GLU A 519 24.03 5.24 -1.81
N ARG A 520 23.50 5.99 -2.77
CA ARG A 520 22.92 5.43 -3.98
C ARG A 520 24.04 4.97 -4.92
N ALA A 521 23.95 3.73 -5.41
CA ALA A 521 24.95 3.08 -6.24
C ALA A 521 25.01 3.64 -7.67
#